data_AF-A0A1E2UUK4-F1
#
_entry.id   AF-A0A1E2UUK4-F1
#
_cell.length_a   1.000
_cell.length_b   1.000
_cell.length_c   1.000
_cell.angle_alpha   90.00
_cell.angle_beta   90.00
_cell.angle_gamma   90.00
#
_symmetry.space_group_name_H-M   'P 1'
#
loop_
_entity.id
_entity.type
_entity.pdbx_description
1 polymer ?
#
loop_
_entity_poly.entity_id
_entity_poly.type
_entity_poly.pdbx_seq_one_letter_code
_entity_poly.pdbx_strand_id
1 'polypeptide(L)'
;MRDLARQNQLVTQLLAHPDCFGHRVERVEHIETHISHLLLIGDFVYKIKKPLNLGFLDYSTLERRQLCCAEELRLNQRFAPQLYLDVVAIRGSLEQPEIGGQREVQEFALKMARFRQQDLFDRLTLDPPLVDRLALMIADFHRRADRASGLPRGGVEKVIVPMMENFRVIRELKQPLLESERLNPLQNWTEYQAEQHAELIEERYLAGSVRECHGDLHLGNIVLYQQRITPFDGIEFNPDLRWIDTLSDIAFLLMDLQHRGLYPLADQLLNRYLEETGDYAGLPLLRFYLLYRAMVRAKVSAIRTCQPDLSPADKMSNLEEYLSYLSLAEKLVCHPPASLVITHGVSGAGKSTVSGQLAEQLMAIRIRSDVERKRLFPPPEGGGGKGAPKRYSLEATRTTYHHLAGLATGLLQAGFSVIIDATFLKGWQRGLFHQLANRLQVPLLILDCQASSAQLQQRLIARQQQGGDASEADLSVLDLQLSGAEPLTAEERLLALSIETENFPPNGFLATVLQRLMR
;
A
#
# COMPACT_ATOMS: atom_id res chain seq x y z
N MET A 1 4.14 -17.23 -33.18
CA MET A 1 2.94 -17.25 -34.06
C MET A 1 2.32 -18.64 -34.18
N ARG A 2 3.07 -19.70 -34.54
CA ARG A 2 2.51 -21.07 -34.66
C ARG A 2 1.92 -21.62 -33.36
N ASP A 3 2.59 -21.44 -32.23
CA ASP A 3 2.10 -21.94 -30.94
C ASP A 3 0.85 -21.21 -30.43
N LEU A 4 0.75 -19.89 -30.70
CA LEU A 4 -0.44 -19.11 -30.34
C LEU A 4 -1.66 -19.54 -31.17
N ALA A 5 -1.49 -19.77 -32.48
CA ALA A 5 -2.57 -20.30 -33.32
C ALA A 5 -3.03 -21.69 -32.86
N ARG A 6 -2.07 -22.57 -32.52
CA ARG A 6 -2.34 -23.88 -31.94
C ARG A 6 -3.10 -23.80 -30.61
N GLN A 7 -2.68 -22.90 -29.72
CA GLN A 7 -3.37 -22.70 -28.44
C GLN A 7 -4.76 -22.09 -28.62
N ASN A 8 -4.94 -21.15 -29.54
CA ASN A 8 -6.26 -20.59 -29.84
C ASN A 8 -7.22 -21.66 -30.38
N GLN A 9 -6.73 -22.60 -31.20
CA GLN A 9 -7.51 -23.77 -31.62
C GLN A 9 -7.89 -24.63 -30.41
N LEU A 10 -6.95 -24.93 -29.52
CA LEU A 10 -7.21 -25.68 -28.29
C LEU A 10 -8.28 -25.00 -27.42
N VAL A 11 -8.14 -23.71 -27.17
CA VAL A 11 -9.12 -22.92 -26.39
C VAL A 11 -10.50 -22.96 -27.06
N THR A 12 -10.57 -22.81 -28.38
CA THR A 12 -11.83 -22.92 -29.13
C THR A 12 -12.51 -24.28 -28.92
N GLN A 13 -11.74 -25.36 -28.90
CA GLN A 13 -12.26 -26.70 -28.70
C GLN A 13 -12.70 -26.94 -27.25
N LEU A 14 -11.97 -26.40 -26.27
CA LEU A 14 -12.40 -26.41 -24.85
C LEU A 14 -13.73 -25.67 -24.65
N LEU A 15 -13.95 -24.57 -25.38
CA LEU A 15 -15.23 -23.83 -25.36
C LEU A 15 -16.37 -24.62 -26.00
N ALA A 16 -16.09 -25.36 -27.07
CA ALA A 16 -17.08 -26.17 -27.79
C ALA A 16 -17.47 -27.47 -27.05
N HIS A 17 -16.58 -27.98 -26.17
CA HIS A 17 -16.75 -29.28 -25.50
C HIS A 17 -16.63 -29.18 -23.97
N PRO A 18 -17.58 -28.52 -23.28
CA PRO A 18 -17.49 -28.30 -21.83
C PRO A 18 -17.51 -29.58 -20.99
N ASP A 19 -17.96 -30.72 -21.53
CA ASP A 19 -17.93 -32.01 -20.84
C ASP A 19 -16.50 -32.50 -20.53
N CYS A 20 -15.49 -31.99 -21.24
CA CYS A 20 -14.09 -32.38 -21.01
C CYS A 20 -13.52 -31.96 -19.65
N PHE A 21 -14.22 -31.07 -18.93
CA PHE A 21 -13.84 -30.58 -17.59
C PHE A 21 -14.28 -31.53 -16.46
N GLY A 22 -15.06 -32.58 -16.75
CA GLY A 22 -15.40 -33.64 -15.79
C GLY A 22 -16.46 -33.25 -14.75
N HIS A 23 -17.15 -32.13 -14.94
CA HIS A 23 -18.29 -31.69 -14.13
C HIS A 23 -19.38 -31.10 -15.04
N ARG A 24 -20.63 -31.03 -14.56
CA ARG A 24 -21.76 -30.50 -15.36
C ARG A 24 -21.61 -28.99 -15.57
N VAL A 25 -21.82 -28.53 -16.81
CA VAL A 25 -21.65 -27.13 -17.21
C VAL A 25 -22.78 -26.73 -18.13
N GLU A 26 -23.43 -25.59 -17.86
CA GLU A 26 -24.49 -25.06 -18.74
C GLU A 26 -23.95 -24.05 -19.76
N ARG A 27 -22.87 -23.33 -19.42
CA ARG A 27 -22.22 -22.34 -20.27
C ARG A 27 -20.76 -22.15 -19.89
N VAL A 28 -19.90 -21.97 -20.89
CA VAL A 28 -18.51 -21.49 -20.71
C VAL A 28 -18.44 -20.03 -21.11
N GLU A 29 -17.90 -19.20 -20.24
CA GLU A 29 -17.52 -17.82 -20.58
C GLU A 29 -16.01 -17.76 -20.79
N HIS A 30 -15.58 -17.04 -21.81
CA HIS A 30 -14.17 -16.81 -22.11
C HIS A 30 -13.84 -15.35 -21.86
N ILE A 31 -12.87 -15.10 -20.97
CA ILE A 31 -12.26 -13.79 -20.80
C ILE A 31 -10.82 -13.88 -21.28
N GLU A 32 -10.44 -13.02 -22.22
CA GLU A 32 -9.07 -12.93 -22.71
C GLU A 32 -8.36 -11.74 -22.06
N THR A 33 -7.20 -12.01 -21.46
CA THR A 33 -6.30 -10.98 -20.94
C THR A 33 -5.11 -10.82 -21.88
N HIS A 34 -4.25 -9.83 -21.61
CA HIS A 34 -3.03 -9.62 -22.40
C HIS A 34 -2.08 -10.83 -22.43
N ILE A 35 -2.06 -11.70 -21.40
CA ILE A 35 -1.11 -12.82 -21.28
C ILE A 35 -1.77 -14.18 -20.99
N SER A 36 -3.10 -14.26 -20.89
CA SER A 36 -3.80 -15.50 -20.53
C SER A 36 -5.24 -15.56 -21.06
N HIS A 37 -5.74 -16.77 -21.26
CA HIS A 37 -7.16 -17.08 -21.44
C HIS A 37 -7.74 -17.54 -20.09
N LEU A 38 -8.89 -17.01 -19.70
CA LEU A 38 -9.66 -17.44 -18.54
C LEU A 38 -10.94 -18.10 -19.02
N LEU A 39 -11.10 -19.40 -18.73
CA LEU A 39 -12.32 -20.14 -19.05
C LEU A 39 -13.13 -20.30 -17.77
N LEU A 40 -14.27 -19.62 -17.69
CA LEU A 40 -15.15 -19.63 -16.53
C LEU A 40 -16.23 -20.70 -16.76
N ILE A 41 -16.22 -21.73 -15.92
CA ILE A 41 -16.93 -22.99 -16.14
C ILE A 41 -17.60 -23.40 -14.83
N GLY A 42 -18.89 -23.07 -14.70
CA GLY A 42 -19.62 -23.23 -13.43
C GLY A 42 -18.92 -22.45 -12.32
N ASP A 43 -18.52 -23.17 -11.27
CA ASP A 43 -17.86 -22.64 -10.07
C ASP A 43 -16.34 -22.51 -10.20
N PHE A 44 -15.77 -22.86 -11.36
CA PHE A 44 -14.31 -22.86 -11.57
C PHE A 44 -13.88 -21.90 -12.68
N VAL A 45 -12.62 -21.49 -12.60
CA VAL A 45 -11.90 -20.76 -13.64
C VAL A 45 -10.64 -21.55 -14.00
N TYR A 46 -10.40 -21.74 -15.29
CA TYR A 46 -9.17 -22.34 -15.79
C TYR A 46 -8.37 -21.26 -16.51
N LYS A 47 -7.24 -20.85 -15.91
CA LYS A 47 -6.32 -19.84 -16.46
C LYS A 47 -5.24 -20.53 -17.27
N ILE A 48 -5.24 -20.29 -18.58
CA ILE A 48 -4.27 -20.82 -19.54
C ILE A 48 -3.36 -19.69 -19.99
N LYS A 49 -2.04 -19.85 -19.83
CA LYS A 49 -1.04 -18.82 -20.16
C LYS A 49 -0.76 -18.80 -21.66
N LYS A 50 -0.73 -17.63 -22.29
CA LYS A 50 -0.46 -17.50 -23.72
C LYS A 50 1.02 -17.76 -24.04
N PRO A 51 1.37 -18.43 -25.16
CA PRO A 51 2.76 -18.72 -25.53
C PRO A 51 3.47 -17.47 -26.06
N LEU A 52 3.80 -16.55 -25.16
CA LEU A 52 4.36 -15.23 -25.46
C LEU A 52 5.69 -15.02 -24.74
N ASN A 53 6.55 -14.18 -25.31
CA ASN A 53 7.71 -13.60 -24.61
C ASN A 53 7.66 -12.07 -24.80
N LEU A 54 7.55 -11.35 -23.69
CA LEU A 54 7.42 -9.88 -23.65
C LEU A 54 8.67 -9.20 -23.05
N GLY A 55 9.79 -9.92 -22.95
CA GLY A 55 11.03 -9.46 -22.30
C GLY A 55 10.97 -9.58 -20.77
N PHE A 56 9.91 -9.07 -20.15
CA PHE A 56 9.70 -9.18 -18.70
C PHE A 56 8.97 -10.47 -18.26
N LEU A 57 8.40 -11.20 -19.21
CA LEU A 57 7.60 -12.42 -19.03
C LEU A 57 7.90 -13.38 -20.17
N ASP A 58 8.09 -14.68 -19.84
CA ASP A 58 8.39 -15.72 -20.84
C ASP A 58 7.56 -16.99 -20.60
N TYR A 59 6.53 -17.15 -21.43
CA TYR A 59 5.63 -18.31 -21.51
C TYR A 59 5.82 -19.10 -22.82
N SER A 60 6.92 -18.88 -23.52
CA SER A 60 7.14 -19.42 -24.88
C SER A 60 7.06 -20.94 -24.98
N THR A 61 7.52 -21.68 -23.97
CA THR A 61 7.50 -23.15 -23.96
C THR A 61 6.47 -23.72 -22.99
N LEU A 62 6.03 -24.95 -23.25
CA LEU A 62 5.06 -25.65 -22.41
C LEU A 62 5.59 -25.84 -20.97
N GLU A 63 6.88 -26.17 -20.83
CA GLU A 63 7.55 -26.34 -19.53
C GLU A 63 7.57 -25.04 -18.73
N ARG A 64 7.80 -23.89 -19.40
CA ARG A 64 7.75 -22.58 -18.76
C ARG A 64 6.35 -22.25 -18.26
N ARG A 65 5.32 -22.58 -19.04
CA ARG A 65 3.93 -22.40 -18.63
C ARG A 65 3.55 -23.30 -17.47
N GLN A 66 4.01 -24.56 -17.45
CA GLN A 66 3.84 -25.47 -16.31
C GLN A 66 4.46 -24.89 -15.03
N LEU A 67 5.74 -24.48 -15.11
CA LEU A 67 6.46 -23.89 -13.98
C LEU A 67 5.75 -22.63 -13.46
N CYS A 68 5.32 -21.75 -14.36
CA CYS A 68 4.62 -20.53 -13.96
C CYS A 68 3.25 -20.84 -13.34
N CYS A 69 2.49 -21.83 -13.84
CA CYS A 69 1.25 -22.23 -13.18
C CYS A 69 1.51 -22.76 -11.75
N ALA A 70 2.57 -23.55 -11.56
CA ALA A 70 2.95 -24.06 -10.24
C ALA A 70 3.40 -22.94 -9.29
N GLU A 71 4.18 -21.97 -9.78
CA GLU A 71 4.59 -20.81 -8.99
C GLU A 71 3.42 -19.90 -8.66
N GLU A 72 2.49 -19.66 -9.59
CA GLU A 72 1.27 -18.88 -9.32
C GLU A 72 0.41 -19.55 -8.24
N LEU A 73 0.27 -20.88 -8.29
CA LEU A 73 -0.40 -21.67 -7.26
C LEU A 73 0.29 -21.48 -5.90
N ARG A 74 1.61 -21.71 -5.82
CA ARG A 74 2.40 -21.58 -4.58
C ARG A 74 2.29 -20.18 -3.97
N LEU A 75 2.47 -19.15 -4.79
CA LEU A 75 2.51 -17.76 -4.34
C LEU A 75 1.15 -17.28 -3.85
N ASN A 76 0.08 -17.61 -4.57
CA ASN A 76 -1.24 -17.10 -4.25
C ASN A 76 -1.94 -17.90 -3.16
N GLN A 77 -1.57 -19.16 -2.90
CA GLN A 77 -2.05 -19.89 -1.72
C GLN A 77 -1.65 -19.26 -0.38
N ARG A 78 -0.66 -18.34 -0.37
CA ARG A 78 -0.31 -17.54 0.82
C ARG A 78 -1.45 -16.62 1.26
N PHE A 79 -2.27 -16.16 0.33
CA PHE A 79 -3.40 -15.24 0.57
C PHE A 79 -4.76 -15.90 0.34
N ALA A 80 -4.84 -16.77 -0.67
CA ALA A 80 -6.07 -17.22 -1.27
C ALA A 80 -6.09 -18.75 -1.48
N PRO A 81 -5.81 -19.57 -0.45
CA PRO A 81 -5.78 -21.03 -0.60
C PRO A 81 -7.12 -21.61 -1.07
N GLN A 82 -8.23 -20.94 -0.78
CA GLN A 82 -9.57 -21.28 -1.24
C GLN A 82 -9.85 -20.91 -2.70
N LEU A 83 -9.08 -19.98 -3.29
CA LEU A 83 -9.21 -19.59 -4.69
C LEU A 83 -8.28 -20.40 -5.60
N TYR A 84 -7.06 -20.73 -5.16
CA TYR A 84 -6.05 -21.40 -5.96
C TYR A 84 -6.00 -22.89 -5.64
N LEU A 85 -6.62 -23.71 -6.49
CA LEU A 85 -6.94 -25.09 -6.18
C LEU A 85 -5.88 -26.09 -6.67
N ASP A 86 -5.51 -26.02 -7.95
CA ASP A 86 -4.61 -27.00 -8.56
C ASP A 86 -4.00 -26.52 -9.89
N VAL A 87 -2.94 -27.18 -10.35
CA VAL A 87 -2.44 -27.07 -11.74
C VAL A 87 -2.84 -28.33 -12.50
N VAL A 88 -3.70 -28.18 -13.50
CA VAL A 88 -4.22 -29.28 -14.30
C VAL A 88 -3.56 -29.35 -15.67
N ALA A 89 -3.28 -30.57 -16.14
CA ALA A 89 -2.83 -30.81 -17.50
C ALA A 89 -4.03 -30.98 -18.43
N ILE A 90 -4.03 -30.23 -19.53
CA ILE A 90 -4.92 -30.41 -20.67
C ILE A 90 -4.22 -31.36 -21.64
N ARG A 91 -4.83 -32.51 -21.87
CA ARG A 91 -4.26 -33.64 -22.62
C ARG A 91 -5.12 -33.97 -23.84
N GLY A 92 -4.67 -34.93 -24.65
CA GLY A 92 -5.40 -35.40 -25.83
C GLY A 92 -4.90 -34.78 -27.12
N SER A 93 -5.77 -34.65 -28.12
CA SER A 93 -5.47 -33.91 -29.35
C SER A 93 -6.05 -32.50 -29.27
N LEU A 94 -5.71 -31.64 -30.23
CA LEU A 94 -6.27 -30.28 -30.27
C LEU A 94 -7.78 -30.31 -30.50
N GLU A 95 -8.28 -31.29 -31.24
CA GLU A 95 -9.69 -31.49 -31.59
C GLU A 95 -10.49 -32.18 -30.48
N GLN A 96 -9.82 -32.97 -29.64
CA GLN A 96 -10.44 -33.70 -28.53
C GLN A 96 -9.61 -33.51 -27.25
N PRO A 97 -9.67 -32.31 -26.65
CA PRO A 97 -8.99 -32.05 -25.39
C PRO A 97 -9.68 -32.75 -24.22
N GLU A 98 -8.89 -33.20 -23.25
CA GLU A 98 -9.33 -33.88 -22.04
C GLU A 98 -8.58 -33.33 -20.82
N ILE A 99 -9.29 -33.03 -19.73
CA ILE A 99 -8.66 -32.66 -18.45
C ILE A 99 -8.53 -33.90 -17.58
N GLY A 100 -7.31 -34.19 -17.10
CA GLY A 100 -7.06 -35.35 -16.23
C GLY A 100 -6.97 -36.71 -16.95
N GLY A 101 -6.96 -36.73 -18.29
CA GLY A 101 -6.71 -37.95 -19.08
C GLY A 101 -5.27 -38.49 -18.94
N GLN A 102 -4.98 -39.62 -19.61
CA GLN A 102 -3.62 -40.21 -19.63
C GLN A 102 -2.84 -39.92 -20.92
N ARG A 103 -3.45 -39.21 -21.88
CA ARG A 103 -2.86 -38.89 -23.19
C ARG A 103 -1.75 -37.82 -23.07
N GLU A 104 -1.09 -37.54 -24.20
CA GLU A 104 -0.07 -36.49 -24.32
C GLU A 104 -0.59 -35.13 -23.82
N VAL A 105 0.26 -34.38 -23.13
CA VAL A 105 -0.06 -33.03 -22.64
C VAL A 105 0.04 -32.04 -23.79
N GLN A 106 -1.04 -31.30 -24.01
CA GLN A 106 -1.10 -30.21 -24.97
C GLN A 106 -0.89 -28.85 -24.29
N GLU A 107 -1.36 -28.67 -23.05
CA GLU A 107 -1.27 -27.42 -22.31
C GLU A 107 -1.43 -27.62 -20.79
N PHE A 108 -1.08 -26.61 -19.99
CA PHE A 108 -1.41 -26.54 -18.57
C PHE A 108 -2.38 -25.40 -18.26
N ALA A 109 -3.26 -25.62 -17.29
CA ALA A 109 -4.14 -24.59 -16.76
C ALA A 109 -4.06 -24.54 -15.23
N LEU A 110 -4.11 -23.33 -14.69
CA LEU A 110 -4.33 -23.13 -13.27
C LEU A 110 -5.84 -23.19 -12.99
N LYS A 111 -6.25 -24.15 -12.16
CA LYS A 111 -7.64 -24.32 -11.73
C LYS A 111 -7.89 -23.49 -10.49
N MET A 112 -8.87 -22.60 -10.59
CA MET A 112 -9.23 -21.65 -9.55
C MET A 112 -10.73 -21.75 -9.22
N ALA A 113 -11.12 -21.37 -8.01
CA ALA A 113 -12.52 -21.11 -7.69
C ALA A 113 -12.96 -19.78 -8.30
N ARG A 114 -14.17 -19.76 -8.88
CA ARG A 114 -14.77 -18.53 -9.42
C ARG A 114 -15.25 -17.65 -8.27
N PHE A 115 -15.08 -16.34 -8.43
CA PHE A 115 -15.65 -15.33 -7.56
C PHE A 115 -16.42 -14.28 -8.37
N ARG A 116 -17.30 -13.55 -7.71
CA ARG A 116 -18.13 -12.53 -8.37
C ARG A 116 -17.29 -11.29 -8.63
N GLN A 117 -17.33 -10.78 -9.85
CA GLN A 117 -16.49 -9.66 -10.25
C GLN A 117 -16.81 -8.36 -9.50
N GLN A 118 -18.06 -8.17 -9.06
CA GLN A 118 -18.46 -7.03 -8.22
C GLN A 118 -17.84 -7.03 -6.81
N ASP A 119 -17.24 -8.16 -6.38
CA ASP A 119 -16.57 -8.26 -5.09
C ASP A 119 -15.09 -7.79 -5.16
N LEU A 120 -14.60 -7.39 -6.34
CA LEU A 120 -13.27 -6.80 -6.51
C LEU A 120 -13.21 -5.41 -5.87
N PHE A 121 -12.08 -5.10 -5.22
CA PHE A 121 -11.88 -3.84 -4.52
C PHE A 121 -11.91 -2.62 -5.46
N ASP A 122 -11.62 -2.81 -6.74
CA ASP A 122 -11.74 -1.75 -7.74
C ASP A 122 -13.18 -1.42 -8.17
N ARG A 123 -14.15 -2.27 -7.79
CA ARG A 123 -15.59 -2.09 -8.05
C ARG A 123 -16.41 -1.87 -6.78
N LEU A 124 -15.85 -2.19 -5.62
CA LEU A 124 -16.48 -1.95 -4.33
C LEU A 124 -16.36 -0.49 -3.91
N THR A 125 -17.34 -0.03 -3.14
CA THR A 125 -17.17 1.18 -2.32
C THR A 125 -16.33 0.81 -1.11
N LEU A 126 -15.12 1.37 -1.06
CA LEU A 126 -14.21 1.16 0.07
C LEU A 126 -14.57 2.12 1.20
N ASP A 127 -14.67 1.60 2.42
CA ASP A 127 -14.89 2.38 3.63
C ASP A 127 -13.65 2.38 4.54
N PRO A 128 -13.54 3.34 5.48
CA PRO A 128 -12.42 3.40 6.41
C PRO A 128 -12.17 2.10 7.18
N PRO A 129 -13.19 1.39 7.73
CA PRO A 129 -12.95 0.13 8.43
C PRO A 129 -12.37 -0.99 7.55
N LEU A 130 -12.80 -1.11 6.29
CA LEU A 130 -12.26 -2.11 5.36
C LEU A 130 -10.80 -1.80 5.02
N VAL A 131 -10.47 -0.53 4.81
CA VAL A 131 -9.10 -0.07 4.55
C VAL A 131 -8.18 -0.29 5.75
N ASP A 132 -8.68 -0.09 6.98
CA ASP A 132 -7.92 -0.41 8.20
C ASP A 132 -7.56 -1.90 8.27
N ARG A 133 -8.54 -2.78 8.00
CA ARG A 133 -8.32 -4.23 7.94
C ARG A 133 -7.34 -4.62 6.83
N LEU A 134 -7.40 -3.94 5.69
CA LEU A 134 -6.47 -4.15 4.57
C LEU A 134 -5.03 -3.80 4.97
N ALA A 135 -4.83 -2.64 5.60
CA ALA A 135 -3.51 -2.21 6.08
C ALA A 135 -2.91 -3.19 7.09
N LEU A 136 -3.71 -3.68 8.04
CA LEU A 136 -3.28 -4.67 9.03
C LEU A 136 -2.90 -6.00 8.38
N MET A 137 -3.71 -6.48 7.43
CA MET A 137 -3.43 -7.72 6.70
C MET A 137 -2.11 -7.62 5.92
N ILE A 138 -1.88 -6.50 5.21
CA ILE A 138 -0.64 -6.27 4.46
C ILE A 138 0.57 -6.17 5.40
N ALA A 139 0.44 -5.43 6.51
CA ALA A 139 1.51 -5.31 7.51
C ALA A 139 1.92 -6.67 8.09
N ASP A 140 0.95 -7.52 8.41
CA ASP A 140 1.20 -8.87 8.90
C ASP A 140 1.80 -9.78 7.82
N PHE A 141 1.30 -9.71 6.57
CA PHE A 141 1.89 -10.42 5.44
C PHE A 141 3.36 -10.03 5.24
N HIS A 142 3.67 -8.73 5.13
CA HIS A 142 5.03 -8.24 4.97
C HIS A 142 5.94 -8.65 6.12
N ARG A 143 5.43 -8.71 7.36
CA ARG A 143 6.22 -9.18 8.51
C ARG A 143 6.59 -10.66 8.40
N ARG A 144 5.67 -11.49 7.90
CA ARG A 144 5.80 -12.95 7.79
C ARG A 144 6.46 -13.42 6.48
N ALA A 145 6.44 -12.61 5.42
CA ALA A 145 7.02 -12.96 4.12
C ALA A 145 8.53 -13.21 4.22
N ASP A 146 9.01 -14.15 3.41
CA ASP A 146 10.43 -14.52 3.37
C ASP A 146 11.32 -13.33 3.02
N ARG A 147 12.46 -13.23 3.70
CA ARG A 147 13.42 -12.14 3.50
C ARG A 147 14.44 -12.53 2.43
N ALA A 148 14.84 -11.57 1.62
CA ALA A 148 15.88 -11.76 0.60
C ALA A 148 17.30 -11.91 1.17
N SER A 149 17.48 -11.86 2.50
CA SER A 149 18.79 -11.82 3.16
C SER A 149 19.67 -13.01 2.72
N GLY A 150 20.84 -12.69 2.13
CA GLY A 150 21.78 -13.67 1.60
C GLY A 150 21.49 -14.19 0.19
N LEU A 151 20.43 -13.73 -0.48
CA LEU A 151 20.09 -14.07 -1.85
C LEU A 151 20.36 -12.88 -2.78
N PRO A 152 20.87 -13.05 -4.02
CA PRO A 152 21.09 -11.96 -4.98
C PRO A 152 19.76 -11.43 -5.58
N ARG A 153 18.86 -11.00 -4.72
CA ARG A 153 17.44 -10.69 -4.98
C ARG A 153 17.05 -9.27 -4.55
N GLY A 154 18.01 -8.46 -4.10
CA GLY A 154 17.80 -7.07 -3.72
C GLY A 154 18.96 -6.18 -4.16
N GLY A 155 19.01 -4.98 -3.60
CA GLY A 155 20.00 -3.96 -3.93
C GLY A 155 19.56 -3.01 -5.04
N VAL A 156 20.39 -2.00 -5.27
CA VAL A 156 20.08 -0.84 -6.09
C VAL A 156 19.70 -1.20 -7.53
N GLU A 157 20.46 -2.08 -8.19
CA GLU A 157 20.21 -2.50 -9.57
C GLU A 157 18.83 -3.17 -9.75
N LYS A 158 18.43 -4.01 -8.78
CA LYS A 158 17.14 -4.72 -8.80
C LYS A 158 15.94 -3.78 -8.67
N VAL A 159 16.14 -2.58 -8.15
CA VAL A 159 15.12 -1.54 -8.09
C VAL A 159 15.14 -0.67 -9.35
N ILE A 160 16.32 -0.19 -9.77
CA ILE A 160 16.42 0.80 -10.86
C ILE A 160 16.10 0.19 -12.22
N VAL A 161 16.61 -1.01 -12.52
CA VAL A 161 16.46 -1.60 -13.86
C VAL A 161 14.98 -1.75 -14.25
N PRO A 162 14.09 -2.33 -13.41
CA PRO A 162 12.67 -2.39 -13.71
C PRO A 162 12.00 -1.00 -13.83
N MET A 163 12.49 0.02 -13.12
CA MET A 163 11.96 1.38 -13.23
C MET A 163 12.28 2.00 -14.58
N MET A 164 13.54 1.89 -15.01
CA MET A 164 14.02 2.43 -16.29
C MET A 164 13.43 1.69 -17.49
N GLU A 165 13.21 0.39 -17.35
CA GLU A 165 12.56 -0.43 -18.37
C GLU A 165 11.16 0.10 -18.72
N ASN A 166 10.45 0.74 -17.78
CA ASN A 166 9.15 1.32 -18.11
C ASN A 166 9.24 2.43 -19.17
N PHE A 167 10.21 3.34 -19.02
CA PHE A 167 10.43 4.41 -19.99
C PHE A 167 10.91 3.86 -21.33
N ARG A 168 11.84 2.89 -21.28
CA ARG A 168 12.37 2.24 -22.48
C ARG A 168 11.27 1.57 -23.30
N VAL A 169 10.45 0.72 -22.67
CA VAL A 169 9.37 -0.01 -23.36
C VAL A 169 8.37 0.96 -23.98
N ILE A 170 7.97 2.02 -23.27
CA ILE A 170 7.04 3.02 -23.83
C ILE A 170 7.60 3.66 -25.11
N ARG A 171 8.89 4.01 -25.13
CA ARG A 171 9.56 4.58 -26.31
C ARG A 171 9.71 3.58 -27.46
N GLU A 172 10.00 2.32 -27.15
CA GLU A 172 10.16 1.27 -28.17
C GLU A 172 8.87 0.94 -28.92
N LEU A 173 7.70 1.30 -28.38
CA LEU A 173 6.40 1.20 -29.08
C LEU A 173 6.31 2.10 -30.32
N LYS A 174 7.16 3.15 -30.42
CA LYS A 174 7.26 4.08 -31.58
C LYS A 174 5.90 4.64 -32.02
N GLN A 175 5.05 5.00 -31.06
CA GLN A 175 3.77 5.65 -31.31
C GLN A 175 3.85 7.14 -30.98
N PRO A 176 3.58 8.06 -31.93
CA PRO A 176 3.64 9.50 -31.68
C PRO A 176 2.74 9.98 -30.53
N LEU A 177 1.60 9.32 -30.30
CA LEU A 177 0.68 9.65 -29.21
C LEU A 177 1.21 9.25 -27.82
N LEU A 178 2.18 8.32 -27.76
CA LEU A 178 2.80 7.86 -26.52
C LEU A 178 4.12 8.57 -26.23
N GLU A 179 4.82 9.04 -27.28
CA GLU A 179 6.02 9.86 -27.18
C GLU A 179 5.70 11.26 -26.65
N SER A 180 5.47 11.34 -25.34
CA SER A 180 5.19 12.59 -24.64
C SER A 180 6.46 13.25 -24.15
N GLU A 181 6.60 14.56 -24.36
CA GLU A 181 7.67 15.37 -23.74
C GLU A 181 7.67 15.26 -22.21
N ARG A 182 6.53 14.87 -21.62
CA ARG A 182 6.34 14.59 -20.19
C ARG A 182 7.19 13.43 -19.67
N LEU A 183 7.63 12.50 -20.53
CA LEU A 183 8.46 11.37 -20.12
C LEU A 183 9.87 11.79 -19.71
N ASN A 184 10.45 12.82 -20.33
CA ASN A 184 11.83 13.22 -20.06
C ASN A 184 12.01 13.73 -18.62
N PRO A 185 11.19 14.67 -18.10
CA PRO A 185 11.29 15.10 -16.70
C PRO A 185 11.13 13.95 -15.70
N LEU A 186 10.18 13.03 -15.95
CA LEU A 186 9.92 11.89 -15.08
C LEU A 186 11.08 10.89 -15.08
N GLN A 187 11.67 10.64 -16.24
CA GLN A 187 12.85 9.78 -16.37
C GLN A 187 14.06 10.40 -15.67
N ASN A 188 14.36 11.68 -15.94
CA ASN A 188 15.48 12.39 -15.31
C ASN A 188 15.32 12.46 -13.78
N TRP A 189 14.10 12.68 -13.30
CA TRP A 189 13.82 12.64 -11.86
C TRP A 189 14.05 11.24 -11.28
N THR A 190 13.64 10.19 -12.00
CA THR A 190 13.87 8.80 -11.58
C THR A 190 15.36 8.48 -11.48
N GLU A 191 16.15 8.86 -12.47
CA GLU A 191 17.60 8.68 -12.49
C GLU A 191 18.27 9.44 -11.34
N TYR A 192 17.90 10.72 -11.13
CA TYR A 192 18.44 11.52 -10.03
C TYR A 192 18.10 10.93 -8.66
N GLN A 193 16.83 10.57 -8.41
CA GLN A 193 16.43 9.98 -7.13
C GLN A 193 17.08 8.63 -6.89
N ALA A 194 17.30 7.83 -7.93
CA ALA A 194 18.01 6.58 -7.82
C ALA A 194 19.44 6.75 -7.28
N GLU A 195 20.14 7.80 -7.69
CA GLU A 195 21.46 8.16 -7.13
C GLU A 195 21.34 8.62 -5.67
N GLN A 196 20.37 9.51 -5.37
CA GLN A 196 20.18 10.04 -4.00
C GLN A 196 19.78 8.96 -2.99
N HIS A 197 19.13 7.90 -3.45
CA HIS A 197 18.57 6.85 -2.60
C HIS A 197 19.35 5.53 -2.64
N ALA A 198 20.46 5.45 -3.39
CA ALA A 198 21.23 4.23 -3.54
C ALA A 198 21.64 3.61 -2.19
N GLU A 199 22.16 4.44 -1.27
CA GLU A 199 22.55 3.98 0.08
C GLU A 199 21.36 3.44 0.86
N LEU A 200 20.24 4.16 0.90
CA LEU A 200 19.04 3.73 1.62
C LEU A 200 18.43 2.45 1.05
N ILE A 201 18.44 2.27 -0.27
CA ILE A 201 17.98 1.03 -0.92
C ILE A 201 18.84 -0.16 -0.47
N GLU A 202 20.16 0.03 -0.40
CA GLU A 202 21.09 -1.01 0.05
C GLU A 202 20.92 -1.32 1.54
N GLU A 203 20.83 -0.29 2.39
CA GLU A 203 20.56 -0.44 3.82
C GLU A 203 19.29 -1.23 4.08
N ARG A 204 18.21 -0.94 3.34
CA ARG A 204 16.93 -1.64 3.46
C ARG A 204 17.02 -3.08 3.01
N TYR A 205 17.76 -3.35 1.94
CA TYR A 205 18.02 -4.71 1.51
C TYR A 205 18.78 -5.51 2.59
N LEU A 206 19.85 -4.94 3.15
CA LEU A 206 20.63 -5.56 4.22
C LEU A 206 19.83 -5.73 5.52
N ALA A 207 18.92 -4.80 5.83
CA ALA A 207 18.01 -4.87 6.97
C ALA A 207 16.87 -5.89 6.80
N GLY A 208 16.70 -6.48 5.60
CA GLY A 208 15.67 -7.48 5.32
C GLY A 208 14.29 -6.89 4.98
N SER A 209 14.24 -5.66 4.50
CA SER A 209 13.00 -5.03 3.98
C SER A 209 12.62 -5.53 2.59
N VAL A 210 13.56 -6.09 1.83
CA VAL A 210 13.27 -6.80 0.57
C VAL A 210 12.78 -8.21 0.88
N ARG A 211 11.56 -8.53 0.42
CA ARG A 211 10.85 -9.77 0.74
C ARG A 211 10.15 -10.35 -0.48
N GLU A 212 9.73 -11.62 -0.41
CA GLU A 212 8.90 -12.25 -1.45
C GLU A 212 7.45 -11.73 -1.33
N CYS A 213 7.23 -10.50 -1.76
CA CYS A 213 5.96 -9.77 -1.69
C CYS A 213 4.94 -10.26 -2.74
N HIS A 214 3.87 -9.49 -2.95
CA HIS A 214 2.89 -9.77 -4.01
C HIS A 214 3.39 -9.35 -5.40
N GLY A 215 4.05 -8.19 -5.49
CA GLY A 215 4.64 -7.65 -6.72
C GLY A 215 3.66 -6.85 -7.60
N ASP A 216 2.37 -7.18 -7.55
CA ASP A 216 1.27 -6.50 -8.29
C ASP A 216 0.07 -6.15 -7.39
N LEU A 217 0.31 -5.62 -6.19
CA LEU A 217 -0.72 -5.39 -5.17
C LEU A 217 -1.55 -4.11 -5.44
N HIS A 218 -2.49 -4.18 -6.38
CA HIS A 218 -3.43 -3.09 -6.66
C HIS A 218 -4.90 -3.52 -6.42
N LEU A 219 -5.86 -2.59 -6.41
CA LEU A 219 -7.26 -2.89 -6.04
C LEU A 219 -7.92 -3.93 -6.96
N GLY A 220 -7.56 -3.94 -8.25
CA GLY A 220 -8.02 -4.98 -9.19
C GLY A 220 -7.54 -6.40 -8.86
N ASN A 221 -6.55 -6.55 -7.99
CA ASN A 221 -5.95 -7.83 -7.56
C ASN A 221 -6.29 -8.14 -6.09
N ILE A 222 -7.37 -7.52 -5.57
CA ILE A 222 -7.89 -7.80 -4.22
C ILE A 222 -9.39 -8.03 -4.33
N VAL A 223 -9.86 -9.14 -3.78
CA VAL A 223 -11.29 -9.50 -3.76
C VAL A 223 -11.78 -9.67 -2.32
N LEU A 224 -13.01 -9.24 -2.05
CA LEU A 224 -13.73 -9.58 -0.81
C LEU A 224 -14.40 -10.96 -0.97
N TYR A 225 -13.61 -12.02 -0.81
CA TYR A 225 -14.11 -13.39 -0.95
C TYR A 225 -14.58 -13.93 0.40
N GLN A 226 -15.86 -14.31 0.50
CA GLN A 226 -16.46 -14.84 1.73
C GLN A 226 -16.21 -13.94 2.96
N GLN A 227 -16.40 -12.62 2.80
CA GLN A 227 -16.14 -11.60 3.82
C GLN A 227 -14.67 -11.47 4.25
N ARG A 228 -13.73 -12.04 3.50
CA ARG A 228 -12.28 -11.94 3.75
C ARG A 228 -11.58 -11.19 2.62
N ILE A 229 -10.74 -10.25 3.01
CA ILE A 229 -9.85 -9.53 2.08
C ILE A 229 -8.84 -10.54 1.55
N THR A 230 -8.85 -10.77 0.24
CA THR A 230 -8.07 -11.83 -0.39
C THR A 230 -7.31 -11.25 -1.60
N PRO A 231 -6.03 -10.89 -1.45
CA PRO A 231 -5.15 -10.64 -2.58
C PRO A 231 -5.02 -11.88 -3.46
N PHE A 232 -4.93 -11.67 -4.77
CA PHE A 232 -4.76 -12.72 -5.77
C PHE A 232 -3.97 -12.18 -6.97
N ASP A 233 -3.47 -13.07 -7.80
CA ASP A 233 -2.68 -12.78 -9.00
C ASP A 233 -1.32 -12.09 -8.71
N GLY A 234 -0.62 -12.55 -7.68
CA GLY A 234 0.76 -12.14 -7.41
C GLY A 234 1.75 -12.63 -8.48
N ILE A 235 2.81 -11.84 -8.75
CA ILE A 235 3.72 -12.05 -9.90
C ILE A 235 4.56 -13.33 -9.76
N GLU A 236 4.25 -14.31 -10.58
CA GLU A 236 4.91 -15.62 -10.68
C GLU A 236 6.09 -15.64 -11.65
N PHE A 237 5.96 -14.93 -12.77
CA PHE A 237 6.80 -15.12 -13.97
C PHE A 237 8.19 -14.47 -13.88
N ASN A 238 8.36 -13.48 -13.01
CA ASN A 238 9.65 -12.83 -12.79
C ASN A 238 9.89 -12.60 -11.29
N PRO A 239 10.80 -13.37 -10.65
CA PRO A 239 11.08 -13.20 -9.24
C PRO A 239 11.53 -11.80 -8.86
N ASP A 240 12.25 -11.09 -9.73
CA ASP A 240 12.77 -9.75 -9.43
C ASP A 240 11.64 -8.69 -9.33
N LEU A 241 10.42 -9.02 -9.77
CA LEU A 241 9.23 -8.17 -9.62
C LEU A 241 8.42 -8.44 -8.34
N ARG A 242 8.70 -9.55 -7.64
CA ARG A 242 8.07 -9.89 -6.33
C ARG A 242 9.05 -9.91 -5.17
N TRP A 243 10.33 -10.12 -5.41
CA TRP A 243 11.40 -9.91 -4.44
C TRP A 243 11.74 -8.42 -4.40
N ILE A 244 10.91 -7.68 -3.67
CA ILE A 244 10.92 -6.22 -3.67
C ILE A 244 10.85 -5.71 -2.24
N ASP A 245 11.18 -4.44 -2.07
CA ASP A 245 10.95 -3.74 -0.81
C ASP A 245 9.45 -3.77 -0.44
N THR A 246 9.13 -4.06 0.82
CA THR A 246 7.75 -4.05 1.32
C THR A 246 7.05 -2.71 1.11
N LEU A 247 7.80 -1.61 1.14
CA LEU A 247 7.26 -0.27 0.85
C LEU A 247 6.94 -0.12 -0.65
N SER A 248 7.70 -0.76 -1.54
CA SER A 248 7.40 -0.78 -2.98
C SER A 248 6.15 -1.59 -3.30
N ASP A 249 5.86 -2.66 -2.54
CA ASP A 249 4.64 -3.46 -2.71
C ASP A 249 3.40 -2.66 -2.30
N ILE A 250 3.40 -2.07 -1.09
CA ILE A 250 2.27 -1.25 -0.62
C ILE A 250 2.11 0.06 -1.41
N ALA A 251 3.20 0.62 -1.95
CA ALA A 251 3.13 1.78 -2.83
C ALA A 251 2.25 1.53 -4.06
N PHE A 252 2.11 0.28 -4.51
CA PHE A 252 1.24 -0.01 -5.64
C PHE A 252 -0.23 0.25 -5.28
N LEU A 253 -0.65 -0.24 -4.12
CA LEU A 253 -2.01 -0.02 -3.61
C LEU A 253 -2.29 1.44 -3.31
N LEU A 254 -1.32 2.14 -2.71
CA LEU A 254 -1.41 3.57 -2.44
C LEU A 254 -1.55 4.39 -3.72
N MET A 255 -0.75 4.09 -4.74
CA MET A 255 -0.81 4.73 -6.04
C MET A 255 -2.17 4.51 -6.71
N ASP A 256 -2.73 3.29 -6.65
CA ASP A 256 -4.04 2.96 -7.24
C ASP A 256 -5.19 3.71 -6.53
N LEU A 257 -5.16 3.81 -5.19
CA LEU A 257 -6.11 4.64 -4.44
C LEU A 257 -6.02 6.12 -4.83
N GLN A 258 -4.80 6.66 -4.94
CA GLN A 258 -4.58 8.06 -5.32
C GLN A 258 -5.01 8.35 -6.76
N HIS A 259 -4.75 7.43 -7.70
CA HIS A 259 -5.18 7.53 -9.10
C HIS A 259 -6.71 7.66 -9.22
N ARG A 260 -7.43 6.94 -8.35
CA ARG A 260 -8.91 6.96 -8.26
C ARG A 260 -9.46 8.15 -7.47
N GLY A 261 -8.61 9.05 -6.97
CA GLY A 261 -9.02 10.18 -6.16
C GLY A 261 -9.39 9.85 -4.71
N LEU A 262 -9.09 8.63 -4.24
CA LEU A 262 -9.38 8.17 -2.87
C LEU A 262 -8.24 8.53 -1.91
N TYR A 263 -7.78 9.78 -1.94
CA TYR A 263 -6.64 10.26 -1.14
C TYR A 263 -6.78 10.00 0.37
N PRO A 264 -7.94 10.31 1.02
CA PRO A 264 -8.09 10.06 2.45
C PRO A 264 -7.90 8.59 2.83
N LEU A 265 -8.37 7.66 1.97
CA LEU A 265 -8.21 6.23 2.20
C LEU A 265 -6.77 5.77 1.97
N ALA A 266 -6.06 6.36 1.01
CA ALA A 266 -4.62 6.10 0.82
C ALA A 266 -3.82 6.53 2.04
N ASP A 267 -4.10 7.72 2.58
CA ASP A 267 -3.43 8.25 3.76
C ASP A 267 -3.73 7.42 5.01
N GLN A 268 -4.98 7.01 5.19
CA GLN A 268 -5.39 6.12 6.27
C GLN A 268 -4.65 4.77 6.16
N LEU A 269 -4.60 4.18 4.97
CA LEU A 269 -3.91 2.91 4.72
C LEU A 269 -2.43 3.00 5.07
N LEU A 270 -1.75 4.06 4.60
CA LEU A 270 -0.33 4.28 4.85
C LEU A 270 -0.07 4.49 6.35
N ASN A 271 -0.82 5.38 7.00
CA ASN A 271 -0.64 5.66 8.42
C ASN A 271 -0.88 4.42 9.26
N ARG A 272 -1.94 3.64 8.95
CA ARG A 272 -2.21 2.39 9.66
C ARG A 272 -1.11 1.36 9.47
N TYR A 273 -0.60 1.21 8.26
CA TYR A 273 0.52 0.34 7.95
C TYR A 273 1.79 0.74 8.71
N LEU A 274 2.11 2.04 8.78
CA LEU A 274 3.27 2.56 9.49
C LEU A 274 3.14 2.43 11.01
N GLU A 275 1.95 2.68 11.57
CA GLU A 275 1.68 2.46 12.99
C GLU A 275 1.93 1.00 13.39
N GLU A 276 1.58 0.05 12.50
CA GLU A 276 1.78 -1.38 12.77
C GLU A 276 3.23 -1.83 12.53
N THR A 277 3.85 -1.41 11.41
CA THR A 277 5.19 -1.86 11.02
C THR A 277 6.32 -1.09 11.69
N GLY A 278 6.13 0.21 11.94
CA GLY A 278 7.16 1.14 12.37
C GLY A 278 8.14 1.55 11.26
N ASP A 279 7.84 1.24 9.99
CA ASP A 279 8.75 1.46 8.85
C ASP A 279 8.79 2.93 8.37
N TYR A 280 8.92 3.87 9.31
CA TYR A 280 9.06 5.29 9.01
C TYR A 280 10.36 5.61 8.28
N ALA A 281 11.43 4.84 8.54
CA ALA A 281 12.72 5.01 7.90
C ALA A 281 12.69 4.73 6.38
N GLY A 282 11.71 3.96 5.89
CA GLY A 282 11.53 3.71 4.46
C GLY A 282 10.89 4.87 3.70
N LEU A 283 10.18 5.78 4.38
CA LEU A 283 9.37 6.81 3.72
C LEU A 283 10.11 7.76 2.77
N PRO A 284 11.42 8.06 2.91
CA PRO A 284 12.13 8.79 1.86
C PRO A 284 11.99 8.14 0.46
N LEU A 285 11.84 6.81 0.37
CA LEU A 285 11.64 6.09 -0.89
C LEU A 285 10.18 6.07 -1.38
N LEU A 286 9.20 6.51 -0.57
CA LEU A 286 7.79 6.29 -0.90
C LEU A 286 7.40 6.95 -2.22
N ARG A 287 7.75 8.22 -2.45
CA ARG A 287 7.41 8.92 -3.70
C ARG A 287 8.10 8.30 -4.91
N PHE A 288 9.33 7.84 -4.72
CA PHE A 288 10.09 7.11 -5.73
C PHE A 288 9.37 5.82 -6.15
N TYR A 289 8.88 5.04 -5.18
CA TYR A 289 8.08 3.86 -5.46
C TYR A 289 6.67 4.15 -5.99
N LEU A 290 5.99 5.20 -5.52
CA LEU A 290 4.69 5.60 -6.09
C LEU A 290 4.81 5.95 -7.57
N LEU A 291 5.85 6.71 -7.95
CA LEU A 291 6.13 7.03 -9.35
C LEU A 291 6.45 5.77 -10.15
N TYR A 292 7.27 4.85 -9.61
CA TYR A 292 7.52 3.57 -10.26
C TYR A 292 6.21 2.85 -10.62
N ARG A 293 5.30 2.72 -9.64
CA ARG A 293 4.03 2.00 -9.84
C ARG A 293 3.10 2.71 -10.82
N ALA A 294 3.06 4.05 -10.80
CA ALA A 294 2.35 4.82 -11.81
C ALA A 294 2.92 4.57 -13.21
N MET A 295 4.24 4.53 -13.36
CA MET A 295 4.89 4.25 -14.65
C MET A 295 4.73 2.80 -15.12
N VAL A 296 4.62 1.83 -14.21
CA VAL A 296 4.23 0.45 -14.55
C VAL A 296 2.84 0.43 -15.17
N ARG A 297 1.86 1.11 -14.57
CA ARG A 297 0.50 1.19 -15.12
C ARG A 297 0.45 1.96 -16.44
N ALA A 298 1.18 3.08 -16.54
CA ALA A 298 1.32 3.82 -17.78
C ALA A 298 1.87 2.93 -18.91
N LYS A 299 2.94 2.16 -18.65
CA LYS A 299 3.50 1.19 -19.60
C LYS A 299 2.46 0.15 -20.04
N VAL A 300 1.69 -0.40 -19.10
CA VAL A 300 0.68 -1.41 -19.43
C VAL A 300 -0.43 -0.83 -20.32
N SER A 301 -0.95 0.36 -20.01
CA SER A 301 -1.96 1.04 -20.84
C SER A 301 -1.40 1.44 -22.22
N ALA A 302 -0.12 1.84 -22.29
CA ALA A 302 0.59 2.10 -23.55
C ALA A 302 0.69 0.84 -24.43
N ILE A 303 1.07 -0.30 -23.85
CA ILE A 303 1.11 -1.60 -24.55
C ILE A 303 -0.28 -1.97 -25.07
N ARG A 304 -1.32 -1.84 -24.22
CA ARG A 304 -2.71 -2.11 -24.61
C ARG A 304 -3.14 -1.24 -25.79
N THR A 305 -2.82 0.06 -25.77
CA THR A 305 -3.12 0.99 -26.87
C THR A 305 -2.55 0.55 -28.23
N CYS A 306 -1.49 -0.26 -28.23
CA CYS A 306 -0.81 -0.76 -29.43
C CYS A 306 -1.30 -2.15 -29.88
N GLN A 307 -2.26 -2.77 -29.19
CA GLN A 307 -2.77 -4.08 -29.57
C GLN A 307 -3.52 -4.01 -30.92
N PRO A 308 -3.37 -5.04 -31.78
CA PRO A 308 -4.15 -5.14 -33.00
C PRO A 308 -5.64 -5.33 -32.68
N ASP A 309 -6.49 -4.98 -33.63
CA ASP A 309 -7.94 -5.22 -33.61
C ASP A 309 -8.74 -4.49 -32.49
N LEU A 310 -8.15 -3.48 -31.84
CA LEU A 310 -8.88 -2.61 -30.93
C LEU A 310 -9.86 -1.69 -31.66
N SER A 311 -11.05 -1.50 -31.08
CA SER A 311 -11.95 -0.45 -31.53
C SER A 311 -11.33 0.94 -31.29
N PRO A 312 -11.70 1.98 -32.08
CA PRO A 312 -11.24 3.34 -31.83
C PRO A 312 -11.55 3.84 -30.41
N ALA A 313 -12.67 3.38 -29.83
CA ALA A 313 -13.08 3.72 -28.47
C ALA A 313 -12.14 3.08 -27.42
N ASP A 314 -11.82 1.79 -27.58
CA ASP A 314 -10.89 1.09 -26.67
C ASP A 314 -9.49 1.69 -26.75
N LYS A 315 -9.04 2.05 -27.96
CA LYS A 315 -7.76 2.71 -28.16
C LYS A 315 -7.71 4.07 -27.46
N MET A 316 -8.78 4.87 -27.56
CA MET A 316 -8.88 6.16 -26.88
C MET A 316 -8.89 5.99 -25.35
N SER A 317 -9.68 5.04 -24.84
CA SER A 317 -9.77 4.76 -23.40
C SER A 317 -8.42 4.34 -22.81
N ASN A 318 -7.68 3.47 -23.48
CA ASN A 318 -6.33 3.07 -23.05
C ASN A 318 -5.34 4.25 -23.08
N LEU A 319 -5.46 5.16 -24.06
CA LEU A 319 -4.62 6.36 -24.15
C LEU A 319 -4.92 7.36 -23.04
N GLU A 320 -6.20 7.57 -22.72
CA GLU A 320 -6.63 8.40 -21.59
C GLU A 320 -6.12 7.83 -20.26
N GLU A 321 -6.20 6.51 -20.08
CA GLU A 321 -5.63 5.82 -18.90
C GLU A 321 -4.11 6.07 -18.82
N TYR A 322 -3.37 5.90 -19.92
CA TYR A 322 -1.93 6.21 -19.98
C TYR A 322 -1.63 7.66 -19.54
N LEU A 323 -2.33 8.64 -20.13
CA LEU A 323 -2.12 10.06 -19.83
C LEU A 323 -2.48 10.41 -18.38
N SER A 324 -3.48 9.74 -17.81
CA SER A 324 -3.87 9.93 -16.41
C SER A 324 -2.79 9.47 -15.42
N TYR A 325 -2.08 8.37 -15.72
CA TYR A 325 -0.95 7.92 -14.91
C TYR A 325 0.27 8.83 -15.03
N LEU A 326 0.53 9.42 -16.20
CA LEU A 326 1.56 10.46 -16.32
C LEU A 326 1.21 11.69 -15.46
N SER A 327 -0.07 12.09 -15.43
CA SER A 327 -0.54 13.20 -14.58
C SER A 327 -0.39 12.90 -13.10
N LEU A 328 -0.58 11.65 -12.68
CA LEU A 328 -0.30 11.24 -11.31
C LEU A 328 1.21 11.28 -11.02
N ALA A 329 2.05 10.74 -11.91
CA ALA A 329 3.50 10.76 -11.75
C ALA A 329 4.05 12.18 -11.59
N GLU A 330 3.57 13.14 -12.38
CA GLU A 330 3.96 14.55 -12.26
C GLU A 330 3.56 15.16 -10.91
N LYS A 331 2.35 14.86 -10.42
CA LYS A 331 1.91 15.31 -9.08
C LYS A 331 2.78 14.71 -7.96
N LEU A 332 3.27 13.50 -8.13
CA LEU A 332 4.14 12.83 -7.14
C LEU A 332 5.53 13.48 -7.07
N VAL A 333 6.02 14.00 -8.19
CA VAL A 333 7.29 14.74 -8.27
C VAL A 333 7.15 16.14 -7.65
N CYS A 334 6.00 16.79 -7.83
CA CYS A 334 5.71 18.13 -7.31
C CYS A 334 4.91 18.07 -6.00
N HIS A 335 5.59 17.96 -4.85
CA HIS A 335 4.92 17.92 -3.55
C HIS A 335 4.91 19.30 -2.84
N PRO A 336 3.91 19.59 -1.99
CA PRO A 336 3.89 20.81 -1.18
C PRO A 336 5.04 20.80 -0.14
N PRO A 337 5.38 21.99 0.41
CA PRO A 337 6.35 22.08 1.50
C PRO A 337 5.86 21.32 2.74
N ALA A 338 6.81 20.70 3.45
CA ALA A 338 6.54 19.98 4.69
C ALA A 338 6.11 20.94 5.81
N SER A 339 5.27 20.44 6.71
CA SER A 339 4.84 21.14 7.91
C SER A 339 4.82 20.22 9.12
N LEU A 340 4.98 20.78 10.32
CA LEU A 340 4.92 20.06 11.58
C LEU A 340 3.68 20.48 12.36
N VAL A 341 2.89 19.50 12.77
CA VAL A 341 1.73 19.70 13.64
C VAL A 341 1.94 18.88 14.89
N ILE A 342 1.73 19.48 16.06
CA ILE A 342 1.71 18.76 17.33
C ILE A 342 0.34 18.90 17.97
N THR A 343 -0.19 17.82 18.53
CA THR A 343 -1.40 17.92 19.35
C THR A 343 -1.04 18.46 20.74
N HIS A 344 -2.01 19.04 21.44
CA HIS A 344 -1.87 19.43 22.83
C HIS A 344 -3.18 19.08 23.56
N GLY A 345 -3.08 18.47 24.75
CA GLY A 345 -4.25 18.15 25.57
C GLY A 345 -4.13 16.83 26.32
N VAL A 346 -4.90 16.70 27.40
CA VAL A 346 -4.91 15.52 28.26
C VAL A 346 -5.55 14.30 27.58
N SER A 347 -5.40 13.12 28.19
CA SER A 347 -6.03 11.88 27.70
C SER A 347 -7.56 12.03 27.71
N GLY A 348 -8.22 11.53 26.67
CA GLY A 348 -9.67 11.73 26.47
C GLY A 348 -10.06 13.04 25.78
N ALA A 349 -9.15 14.00 25.60
CA ALA A 349 -9.45 15.31 25.00
C ALA A 349 -9.67 15.29 23.48
N GLY A 350 -9.79 14.12 22.83
CA GLY A 350 -10.08 14.03 21.38
C GLY A 350 -8.89 14.16 20.43
N LYS A 351 -7.65 14.29 20.92
CA LYS A 351 -6.43 14.44 20.09
C LYS A 351 -6.30 13.46 18.93
N SER A 352 -6.51 12.16 19.18
CA SER A 352 -6.38 11.12 18.15
C SER A 352 -7.48 11.18 17.09
N THR A 353 -8.67 11.68 17.46
CA THR A 353 -9.76 11.95 16.52
C THR A 353 -9.40 13.13 15.62
N VAL A 354 -8.94 14.24 16.22
CA VAL A 354 -8.56 15.45 15.48
C VAL A 354 -7.37 15.18 14.55
N SER A 355 -6.30 14.58 15.07
CA SER A 355 -5.10 14.27 14.30
C SER A 355 -5.33 13.20 13.22
N GLY A 356 -6.24 12.23 13.47
CA GLY A 356 -6.64 11.24 12.47
C GLY A 356 -7.33 11.88 11.27
N GLN A 357 -8.39 12.65 11.52
CA GLN A 357 -9.10 13.36 10.46
C GLN A 357 -8.17 14.33 9.71
N LEU A 358 -7.25 15.00 10.42
CA LEU A 358 -6.33 15.92 9.78
C LEU A 358 -5.28 15.20 8.92
N ALA A 359 -4.76 14.05 9.37
CA ALA A 359 -3.79 13.26 8.60
C ALA A 359 -4.36 12.86 7.22
N GLU A 360 -5.62 12.43 7.21
CA GLU A 360 -6.37 12.02 6.01
C GLU A 360 -6.68 13.18 5.04
N GLN A 361 -6.60 14.43 5.50
CA GLN A 361 -6.89 15.62 4.70
C GLN A 361 -5.63 16.35 4.23
N LEU A 362 -4.52 16.20 4.96
CA LEU A 362 -3.24 16.85 4.65
C LEU A 362 -2.23 15.93 3.97
N MET A 363 -2.55 14.65 3.75
CA MET A 363 -1.58 13.63 3.36
C MET A 363 -0.37 13.60 4.30
N ALA A 364 -0.64 13.80 5.60
CA ALA A 364 0.39 13.91 6.63
C ALA A 364 0.64 12.56 7.30
N ILE A 365 1.90 12.34 7.69
CA ILE A 365 2.29 11.15 8.45
C ILE A 365 2.04 11.42 9.93
N ARG A 366 1.11 10.66 10.51
CA ARG A 366 0.79 10.68 11.94
C ARG A 366 1.71 9.73 12.68
N ILE A 367 2.41 10.26 13.68
CA ILE A 367 3.20 9.48 14.62
C ILE A 367 2.52 9.55 15.98
N ARG A 368 2.07 8.40 16.48
CA ARG A 368 1.37 8.33 17.76
C ARG A 368 2.31 7.93 18.87
N SER A 369 2.35 8.74 19.92
CA SER A 369 3.25 8.53 21.05
C SER A 369 2.95 7.26 21.85
N ASP A 370 1.70 6.80 21.90
CA ASP A 370 1.28 5.58 22.57
C ASP A 370 1.76 4.32 21.82
N VAL A 371 1.61 4.30 20.49
CA VAL A 371 2.11 3.24 19.61
C VAL A 371 3.64 3.12 19.73
N GLU A 372 4.36 4.24 19.55
CA GLU A 372 5.82 4.22 19.60
C GLU A 372 6.36 3.96 21.00
N ARG A 373 5.65 4.39 22.06
CA ARG A 373 6.01 4.02 23.44
C ARG A 373 5.90 2.52 23.67
N LYS A 374 4.86 1.85 23.13
CA LYS A 374 4.74 0.39 23.21
C LYS A 374 5.85 -0.31 22.44
N ARG A 375 6.24 0.23 21.29
CA ARG A 375 7.35 -0.29 20.46
C ARG A 375 8.70 -0.18 21.18
N LEU A 376 8.98 0.97 21.82
CA LEU A 376 10.23 1.20 22.57
C LEU A 376 10.30 0.41 23.88
N PHE A 377 9.16 0.19 24.53
CA PHE A 377 9.08 -0.44 25.84
C PHE A 377 8.05 -1.58 25.82
N PRO A 378 8.32 -2.68 25.09
CA PRO A 378 7.40 -3.81 24.99
C PRO A 378 7.12 -4.43 26.37
N PRO A 379 5.97 -5.08 26.57
CA PRO A 379 5.67 -5.73 27.84
C PRO A 379 6.63 -6.91 28.03
N PRO A 380 7.05 -7.23 29.26
CA PRO A 380 7.87 -8.42 29.50
C PRO A 380 7.11 -9.68 29.04
N GLU A 381 7.81 -10.57 28.33
CA GLU A 381 7.26 -11.85 27.88
C GLU A 381 6.84 -12.70 29.09
N GLY A 382 5.63 -13.27 29.06
CA GLY A 382 5.12 -14.14 30.13
C GLY A 382 4.04 -13.55 31.06
N GLY A 383 3.27 -12.56 30.59
CA GLY A 383 1.94 -12.16 31.10
C GLY A 383 1.64 -12.41 32.59
N GLY A 384 1.82 -11.38 33.43
CA GLY A 384 1.37 -11.48 34.83
C GLY A 384 1.91 -10.45 35.82
N GLY A 385 2.78 -9.52 35.42
CA GLY A 385 3.24 -8.46 36.32
C GLY A 385 2.25 -7.29 36.39
N LYS A 386 1.49 -7.17 37.49
CA LYS A 386 0.84 -5.91 37.91
C LYS A 386 1.89 -4.84 38.20
N GLY A 387 2.52 -4.33 37.15
CA GLY A 387 3.61 -3.37 37.24
C GLY A 387 3.63 -2.46 36.01
N ALA A 388 2.67 -1.54 35.92
CA ALA A 388 2.90 -0.29 35.22
C ALA A 388 3.65 0.67 36.17
N PRO A 389 5.00 0.76 36.11
CA PRO A 389 5.60 2.08 36.34
C PRO A 389 6.78 2.46 35.42
N LYS A 390 7.34 1.58 34.57
CA LYS A 390 8.55 1.96 33.78
C LYS A 390 8.27 2.73 32.48
N ARG A 391 7.19 2.41 31.74
CA ARG A 391 6.90 3.02 30.41
C ARG A 391 6.56 4.52 30.44
N TYR A 392 6.02 4.98 31.56
CA TYR A 392 5.62 6.35 31.80
C TYR A 392 6.49 7.05 32.86
N SER A 393 7.64 6.45 33.18
CA SER A 393 8.67 7.14 33.95
C SER A 393 9.13 8.41 33.23
N LEU A 394 9.73 9.35 33.96
CA LEU A 394 10.28 10.58 33.37
C LEU A 394 11.33 10.26 32.29
N GLU A 395 12.18 9.27 32.54
CA GLU A 395 13.18 8.80 31.59
C GLU A 395 12.53 8.20 30.33
N ALA A 396 11.60 7.25 30.48
CA ALA A 396 10.90 6.67 29.34
C ALA A 396 10.09 7.72 28.55
N THR A 397 9.54 8.73 29.24
CA THR A 397 8.88 9.86 28.58
C THR A 397 9.87 10.66 27.75
N ARG A 398 11.03 11.03 28.30
CA ARG A 398 12.09 11.72 27.55
C ARG A 398 12.55 10.91 26.33
N THR A 399 12.84 9.63 26.50
CA THR A 399 13.24 8.74 25.40
C THR A 399 12.18 8.68 24.30
N THR A 400 10.90 8.53 24.64
CA THR A 400 9.83 8.55 23.63
C THR A 400 9.77 9.88 22.90
N TYR A 401 9.81 11.02 23.58
CA TYR A 401 9.73 12.33 22.91
C TYR A 401 10.93 12.60 21.99
N HIS A 402 12.14 12.19 22.39
CA HIS A 402 13.32 12.26 21.52
C HIS A 402 13.23 11.31 20.32
N HIS A 403 12.71 10.09 20.51
CA HIS A 403 12.45 9.15 19.42
C HIS A 403 11.45 9.74 18.41
N LEU A 404 10.33 10.30 18.89
CA LEU A 404 9.34 10.97 18.04
C LEU A 404 9.95 12.14 17.25
N ALA A 405 10.82 12.94 17.88
CA ALA A 405 11.53 14.03 17.21
C ALA A 405 12.54 13.53 16.16
N GLY A 406 13.19 12.38 16.42
CA GLY A 406 14.07 11.71 15.46
C GLY A 406 13.31 11.23 14.22
N LEU A 407 12.19 10.52 14.42
CA LEU A 407 11.29 10.12 13.34
C LEU A 407 10.78 11.33 12.54
N ALA A 408 10.29 12.36 13.25
CA ALA A 408 9.81 13.59 12.61
C ALA A 408 10.90 14.29 11.78
N THR A 409 12.14 14.29 12.25
CA THR A 409 13.27 14.89 11.52
C THR A 409 13.45 14.26 10.15
N GLY A 410 13.53 12.92 10.08
CA GLY A 410 13.71 12.21 8.80
C GLY A 410 12.54 12.42 7.85
N LEU A 411 11.30 12.42 8.35
CA LEU A 411 10.11 12.61 7.54
C LEU A 411 9.97 14.03 6.99
N LEU A 412 10.24 15.05 7.83
CA LEU A 412 10.21 16.45 7.40
C LEU A 412 11.31 16.74 6.37
N GLN A 413 12.50 16.16 6.54
CA GLN A 413 13.59 16.27 5.55
C GLN A 413 13.25 15.56 4.23
N ALA A 414 12.54 14.44 4.29
CA ALA A 414 11.97 13.78 3.12
C ALA A 414 10.75 14.52 2.52
N GLY A 415 10.38 15.68 3.06
CA GLY A 415 9.32 16.54 2.52
C GLY A 415 7.90 16.08 2.87
N PHE A 416 7.71 15.26 3.91
CA PHE A 416 6.38 14.89 4.40
C PHE A 416 5.94 15.84 5.52
N SER A 417 4.67 16.25 5.49
CA SER A 417 4.05 16.86 6.66
C SER A 417 3.86 15.82 7.75
N VAL A 418 4.12 16.19 9.00
CA VAL A 418 4.12 15.28 10.15
C VAL A 418 3.17 15.77 11.22
N ILE A 419 2.34 14.88 11.74
CA ILE A 419 1.49 15.12 12.91
C ILE A 419 1.99 14.26 14.07
N ILE A 420 2.39 14.88 15.17
CA ILE A 420 2.76 14.16 16.40
C ILE A 420 1.55 14.13 17.32
N ASP A 421 0.92 12.96 17.42
CA ASP A 421 -0.19 12.71 18.34
C ASP A 421 0.36 12.30 19.71
N ALA A 422 0.53 13.30 20.57
CA ALA A 422 0.95 13.15 21.96
C ALA A 422 0.28 14.20 22.86
N THR A 423 0.45 14.09 24.18
CA THR A 423 -0.24 14.99 25.11
C THR A 423 0.38 16.40 25.18
N PHE A 424 1.71 16.49 25.06
CA PHE A 424 2.48 17.76 25.03
C PHE A 424 2.21 18.69 26.23
N LEU A 425 1.97 18.10 27.40
CA LEU A 425 1.57 18.83 28.62
C LEU A 425 2.72 19.61 29.26
N LYS A 426 3.98 19.39 28.83
CA LYS A 426 5.16 20.03 29.40
C LYS A 426 5.84 20.97 28.41
N GLY A 427 6.32 22.11 28.89
CA GLY A 427 7.00 23.11 28.06
C GLY A 427 8.22 22.55 27.33
N TRP A 428 9.01 21.67 27.97
CA TRP A 428 10.17 21.04 27.32
C TRP A 428 9.77 20.12 26.15
N GLN A 429 8.58 19.50 26.20
CA GLN A 429 8.08 18.65 25.12
C GLN A 429 7.75 19.50 23.90
N ARG A 430 7.04 20.61 24.11
CA ARG A 430 6.68 21.55 23.02
C ARG A 430 7.92 22.27 22.48
N GLY A 431 8.81 22.70 23.38
CA GLY A 431 10.09 23.32 23.03
C GLY A 431 10.97 22.46 22.13
N LEU A 432 11.00 21.13 22.35
CA LEU A 432 11.73 20.19 21.49
C LEU A 432 11.27 20.27 20.02
N PHE A 433 9.96 20.31 19.79
CA PHE A 433 9.39 20.33 18.44
C PHE A 433 9.38 21.74 17.82
N HIS A 434 9.32 22.78 18.66
CA HIS A 434 9.57 24.15 18.22
C HIS A 434 11.00 24.35 17.70
N GLN A 435 12.00 23.83 18.42
CA GLN A 435 13.40 23.85 17.97
C GLN A 435 13.59 23.04 16.68
N LEU A 436 12.93 21.89 16.58
CA LEU A 436 12.93 21.07 15.36
C LEU A 436 12.37 21.85 14.16
N ALA A 437 11.20 22.46 14.31
CA ALA A 437 10.55 23.25 13.26
C ALA A 437 11.45 24.40 12.79
N ASN A 438 12.04 25.16 13.71
CA ASN A 438 12.94 26.26 13.39
C ASN A 438 14.22 25.78 12.69
N ARG A 439 14.80 24.67 13.14
CA ARG A 439 16.03 24.11 12.53
C ARG A 439 15.79 23.64 11.10
N LEU A 440 14.64 23.05 10.81
CA LEU A 440 14.27 22.58 9.48
C LEU A 440 13.53 23.63 8.64
N GLN A 441 13.28 24.81 9.21
CA GLN A 441 12.55 25.91 8.57
C GLN A 441 11.17 25.49 8.04
N VAL A 442 10.45 24.67 8.81
CA VAL A 442 9.08 24.24 8.50
C VAL A 442 8.06 24.91 9.41
N PRO A 443 6.84 25.22 8.92
CA PRO A 443 5.76 25.75 9.76
C PRO A 443 5.41 24.81 10.92
N LEU A 444 5.12 25.37 12.09
CA LEU A 444 4.63 24.65 13.27
C LEU A 444 3.23 25.11 13.67
N LEU A 445 2.33 24.14 13.86
CA LEU A 445 0.98 24.36 14.40
C LEU A 445 0.74 23.50 15.65
N ILE A 446 0.17 24.09 16.69
CA ILE A 446 -0.27 23.37 17.90
C ILE A 446 -1.80 23.21 17.85
N LEU A 447 -2.29 21.98 17.84
CA LEU A 447 -3.72 21.68 17.95
C LEU A 447 -4.10 21.52 19.43
N ASP A 448 -4.57 22.59 20.05
CA ASP A 448 -4.95 22.62 21.46
C ASP A 448 -6.36 22.05 21.66
N CYS A 449 -6.43 20.74 21.92
CA CYS A 449 -7.66 19.98 22.04
C CYS A 449 -8.21 20.07 23.46
N GLN A 450 -9.43 20.59 23.58
CA GLN A 450 -10.13 20.81 24.85
C GLN A 450 -11.43 20.01 24.91
N ALA A 451 -11.78 19.57 26.11
CA ALA A 451 -13.07 18.93 26.44
C ALA A 451 -13.38 19.16 27.92
N SER A 452 -14.66 19.19 28.28
CA SER A 452 -15.09 19.27 29.67
C SER A 452 -14.65 18.06 30.49
N SER A 453 -14.42 18.25 31.79
CA SER A 453 -14.01 17.17 32.70
C SER A 453 -14.97 15.97 32.67
N ALA A 454 -16.28 16.23 32.56
CA ALA A 454 -17.29 15.19 32.44
C ALA A 454 -17.08 14.32 31.19
N GLN A 455 -16.80 14.94 30.04
CA GLN A 455 -16.54 14.22 28.81
C GLN A 455 -15.22 13.46 28.81
N LEU A 456 -14.16 14.03 29.40
CA LEU A 456 -12.88 13.35 29.56
C LEU A 456 -13.06 12.01 30.30
N GLN A 457 -13.77 12.04 31.43
CA GLN A 457 -14.06 10.85 32.23
C GLN A 457 -14.91 9.85 31.46
N GLN A 458 -16.00 10.30 30.82
CA GLN A 458 -16.89 9.43 30.05
C GLN A 458 -16.16 8.72 28.90
N ARG A 459 -15.31 9.45 28.15
CA ARG A 459 -14.52 8.90 27.04
C ARG A 459 -13.50 7.87 27.50
N LEU A 460 -12.83 8.09 28.65
CA LEU A 460 -11.88 7.12 29.20
C LEU A 460 -12.58 5.83 29.64
N ILE A 461 -13.73 5.93 30.31
CA ILE A 461 -14.52 4.77 30.72
C ILE A 461 -14.97 3.96 29.51
N ALA A 462 -15.52 4.63 28.48
CA ALA A 462 -15.97 3.96 27.26
C ALA A 462 -14.81 3.22 26.55
N ARG A 463 -13.62 3.81 26.48
CA ARG A 463 -12.43 3.18 25.87
C ARG A 463 -11.96 1.95 26.63
N GLN A 464 -11.94 2.01 27.96
CA GLN A 464 -11.57 0.85 28.79
C GLN A 464 -12.56 -0.31 28.60
N GLN A 465 -13.84 -0.02 28.40
CA GLN A 465 -14.87 -1.03 28.16
C GLN A 465 -14.78 -1.64 26.75
N GLN A 466 -14.45 -0.84 25.73
CA GLN A 466 -14.34 -1.33 24.34
C GLN A 466 -13.10 -2.20 24.12
N GLY A 467 -11.98 -1.92 24.81
CA GLY A 467 -10.71 -2.59 24.57
C GLY A 467 -10.10 -2.28 23.19
N GLY A 468 -8.80 -2.49 23.03
CA GLY A 468 -8.13 -2.39 21.71
C GLY A 468 -7.57 -1.00 21.32
N ASP A 469 -7.75 0.05 22.13
CA ASP A 469 -7.01 1.32 21.95
C ASP A 469 -5.55 1.14 22.41
N ALA A 470 -4.62 1.81 21.73
CA ALA A 470 -3.22 1.83 22.15
C ALA A 470 -3.01 2.67 23.42
N SER A 471 -3.91 3.62 23.73
CA SER A 471 -3.84 4.43 24.94
C SER A 471 -4.11 3.60 26.21
N GLU A 472 -3.16 3.59 27.15
CA GLU A 472 -3.27 2.90 28.45
C GLU A 472 -3.77 3.82 29.59
N ALA A 473 -4.31 5.01 29.27
CA ALA A 473 -4.69 5.99 30.27
C ALA A 473 -5.99 5.60 31.02
N ASP A 474 -5.95 5.69 32.35
CA ASP A 474 -7.11 5.59 33.22
C ASP A 474 -7.42 6.93 33.92
N LEU A 475 -8.41 6.93 34.81
CA LEU A 475 -8.78 8.13 35.57
C LEU A 475 -7.64 8.66 36.44
N SER A 476 -6.81 7.79 37.01
CA SER A 476 -5.64 8.20 37.81
C SER A 476 -4.57 8.89 36.97
N VAL A 477 -4.35 8.40 35.74
CA VAL A 477 -3.47 9.02 34.75
C VAL A 477 -4.01 10.39 34.34
N LEU A 478 -5.33 10.53 34.17
CA LEU A 478 -5.95 11.81 33.85
C LEU A 478 -5.74 12.85 34.97
N ASP A 479 -5.96 12.47 36.22
CA ASP A 479 -5.77 13.38 37.37
C ASP A 479 -4.30 13.83 37.49
N LEU A 480 -3.35 12.92 37.30
CA LEU A 480 -1.92 13.23 37.24
C LEU A 480 -1.58 14.18 36.07
N GLN A 481 -2.20 13.98 34.91
CA GLN A 481 -2.01 14.85 33.75
C GLN A 481 -2.56 16.25 33.97
N LEU A 482 -3.75 16.38 34.58
CA LEU A 482 -4.36 17.67 34.90
C LEU A 482 -3.54 18.43 35.93
N SER A 483 -3.08 17.76 36.99
CA SER A 483 -2.27 18.40 38.05
C SER A 483 -0.88 18.81 37.57
N GLY A 484 -0.30 18.06 36.62
CA GLY A 484 1.03 18.32 36.09
C GLY A 484 1.06 19.14 34.80
N ALA A 485 -0.06 19.56 34.22
CA ALA A 485 -0.06 20.27 32.94
C ALA A 485 0.51 21.70 33.07
N GLU A 486 1.44 22.05 32.18
CA GLU A 486 1.97 23.41 32.04
C GLU A 486 1.22 24.12 30.91
N PRO A 487 0.59 25.28 31.18
CA PRO A 487 -0.21 25.99 30.18
C PRO A 487 0.64 26.44 28.99
N LEU A 488 -0.03 26.67 27.85
CA LEU A 488 0.61 27.28 26.68
C LEU A 488 1.06 28.70 27.01
N THR A 489 2.32 29.01 26.69
CA THR A 489 2.90 30.36 26.81
C THR A 489 2.24 31.34 25.83
N ALA A 490 2.49 32.64 25.99
CA ALA A 490 1.96 33.64 25.07
C ALA A 490 2.43 33.41 23.62
N GLU A 491 3.68 33.01 23.43
CA GLU A 491 4.26 32.68 22.11
C GLU A 491 3.63 31.41 21.53
N GLU A 492 3.47 30.37 22.35
CA GLU A 492 2.85 29.11 21.92
C GLU A 492 1.38 29.31 21.51
N ARG A 493 0.65 30.22 22.17
CA ARG A 493 -0.74 30.57 21.80
C ARG A 493 -0.85 31.20 20.41
N LEU A 494 0.19 31.89 19.94
CA LEU A 494 0.19 32.43 18.57
C LEU A 494 0.27 31.32 17.52
N LEU A 495 0.94 30.21 17.87
CA LEU A 495 1.08 29.00 17.07
C LEU A 495 -0.07 28.00 17.28
N ALA A 496 -0.97 28.26 18.24
CA ALA A 496 -2.02 27.34 18.61
C ALA A 496 -3.36 27.62 17.90
N LEU A 497 -4.06 26.54 17.58
CA LEU A 497 -5.47 26.51 17.22
C LEU A 497 -6.22 25.76 18.33
N SER A 498 -7.02 26.46 19.11
CA SER A 498 -7.87 25.84 20.15
C SER A 498 -9.09 25.17 19.50
N ILE A 499 -9.37 23.94 19.94
CA ILE A 499 -10.40 23.07 19.37
C ILE A 499 -11.24 22.49 20.51
N GLU A 500 -12.51 22.88 20.57
CA GLU A 500 -13.50 22.25 21.43
C GLU A 500 -13.95 20.92 20.81
N THR A 501 -13.44 19.81 21.35
CA THR A 501 -13.66 18.48 20.75
C THR A 501 -15.03 17.88 21.01
N GLU A 502 -15.90 18.61 21.70
CA GLU A 502 -17.30 18.20 21.92
C GLU A 502 -18.13 18.36 20.64
N ASN A 503 -17.77 19.34 19.80
CA ASN A 503 -18.48 19.73 18.58
C ASN A 503 -17.61 19.54 17.32
N PHE A 504 -16.72 18.55 17.32
CA PHE A 504 -15.77 18.32 16.23
C PHE A 504 -16.38 17.49 15.08
N PRO A 505 -16.08 17.82 13.80
CA PRO A 505 -15.22 18.92 13.34
C PRO A 505 -15.96 20.28 13.32
N PRO A 506 -15.32 21.38 13.74
CA PRO A 506 -15.90 22.70 13.58
C PRO A 506 -15.94 23.09 12.09
N ASN A 507 -16.93 23.92 11.72
CA ASN A 507 -17.04 24.44 10.36
C ASN A 507 -15.75 25.18 9.94
N GLY A 508 -15.22 24.82 8.77
CA GLY A 508 -14.01 25.46 8.23
C GLY A 508 -12.69 24.99 8.86
N PHE A 509 -12.69 23.95 9.71
CA PHE A 509 -11.49 23.45 10.41
C PHE A 509 -10.26 23.30 9.49
N LEU A 510 -10.40 22.55 8.39
CA LEU A 510 -9.31 22.30 7.46
C LEU A 510 -8.79 23.61 6.82
N ALA A 511 -9.69 24.51 6.43
CA ALA A 511 -9.30 25.78 5.83
C ALA A 511 -8.51 26.65 6.81
N THR A 512 -8.90 26.67 8.08
CA THR A 512 -8.15 27.37 9.15
C THR A 512 -6.78 26.75 9.36
N VAL A 513 -6.68 25.41 9.40
CA VAL A 513 -5.40 24.72 9.53
C VAL A 513 -4.48 25.06 8.35
N LEU A 514 -4.95 24.94 7.12
CA LEU A 514 -4.17 25.27 5.92
C LEU A 514 -3.70 26.74 5.93
N GLN A 515 -4.58 27.68 6.28
CA GLN A 515 -4.21 29.09 6.39
C GLN A 515 -3.09 29.33 7.41
N ARG A 516 -3.08 28.57 8.52
CA ARG A 516 -2.03 28.67 9.55
C ARG A 516 -0.70 28.09 9.08
N LEU A 517 -0.74 27.00 8.31
CA LEU A 517 0.45 26.33 7.78
C LEU A 517 1.08 27.04 6.58
N MET A 518 0.35 27.95 5.92
CA MET A 518 0.85 28.78 4.81
C MET A 518 1.52 30.08 5.26
N ARG A 519 1.55 30.38 6.56
CA ARG A 519 2.24 31.54 7.14
C ARG A 519 3.64 31.13 7.59
#